data_AF-A0A2V8U117-F1
#
_entry.id   AF-A0A2V8U117-F1
#
_cell.length_a   1.000
_cell.length_b   1.000
_cell.length_c   1.000
_cell.angle_alpha   90.00
_cell.angle_beta   90.00
_cell.angle_gamma   90.00
#
_symmetry.space_group_name_H-M   'P 1'
#
loop_
_entity.id
_entity.type
_entity.pdbx_description
1 polymer ?
#
loop_
_entity_poly.entity_id
_entity_poly.type
_entity_poly.pdbx_seq_one_letter_code
_entity_poly.pdbx_strand_id
1 'polypeptide(L)'
;MRKWTVGAICAALCLGVVLADSTGAFHRVRTQFFGSSGGNANDINRQFCCGGTLGSLVTQGGVQYILSNNHVLARVDKAVAGEDITQPGLIDNGCSVATVVADFSQAVPLGTQNVDAALAQLRTGQMDPGGKILDIGVPCATPGTPRVGLAVAKSGRTTGCQTGTIGSINTNVNVQYQRGCGKGKKFVIGYTNQVVINSTTFSAGGDSGSLIVSGSCSPTGSETNGDNAPIALLFAGSSTSTVGNPIQDVVSALGISFVGTSTCSAPLAAAATVFGREPLQNDLDFATMIKDRHAPDMMRNPEVIGVGVGVTENDPGKVALVVYIDSTRPIQSRVPTEVDGVPVKIVRTDPFVAY
;
A
#
# COMPACT_ATOMS: atom_id res chain seq x y z
N MET A 1 72.83 11.16 4.54
CA MET A 1 72.04 10.23 5.38
C MET A 1 70.57 10.49 5.12
N ARG A 2 69.89 9.55 4.45
CA ARG A 2 68.44 9.60 4.17
C ARG A 2 67.68 9.37 5.49
N LYS A 3 66.69 10.22 5.80
CA LYS A 3 65.59 9.87 6.71
C LYS A 3 64.30 9.87 5.91
N TRP A 4 63.75 8.68 5.77
CA TRP A 4 62.38 8.43 5.33
C TRP A 4 61.49 8.58 6.56
N THR A 5 60.42 9.38 6.46
CA THR A 5 59.29 9.29 7.37
C THR A 5 58.05 9.04 6.53
N VAL A 6 57.53 7.83 6.69
CA VAL A 6 56.32 7.31 6.06
C VAL A 6 55.12 8.08 6.64
N GLY A 7 54.41 8.82 5.80
CA GLY A 7 53.10 9.37 6.14
C GLY A 7 52.07 8.27 6.04
N ALA A 8 51.59 7.77 7.18
CA ALA A 8 50.43 6.91 7.24
C ALA A 8 49.17 7.76 6.99
N ILE A 9 48.61 7.67 5.78
CA ILE A 9 47.27 8.18 5.49
C ILE A 9 46.29 7.17 6.11
N CYS A 10 45.79 7.47 7.31
CA CYS A 10 44.59 6.83 7.83
C CYS A 10 43.41 7.31 6.98
N ALA A 11 43.02 6.52 5.98
CA ALA A 11 41.73 6.65 5.33
C ALA A 11 40.66 6.18 6.32
N ALA A 12 40.02 7.13 7.00
CA ALA A 12 38.80 6.85 7.74
C ALA A 12 37.69 6.50 6.73
N LEU A 13 37.41 5.21 6.53
CA LEU A 13 36.16 4.77 5.95
C LEU A 13 35.04 5.16 6.92
N CYS A 14 34.41 6.32 6.69
CA CYS A 14 33.07 6.56 7.20
C CYS A 14 32.14 5.54 6.51
N LEU A 15 31.95 4.38 7.13
CA LEU A 15 30.79 3.53 6.90
C LEU A 15 29.56 4.31 7.35
N GLY A 16 29.09 5.21 6.48
CA GLY A 16 27.79 5.85 6.66
C GLY A 16 26.75 4.73 6.71
N VAL A 17 26.03 4.63 7.83
CA VAL A 17 24.88 3.76 7.92
C VAL A 17 23.89 4.24 6.86
N VAL A 18 23.76 3.51 5.76
CA VAL A 18 22.70 3.75 4.78
C VAL A 18 21.41 3.41 5.51
N LEU A 19 20.55 4.40 5.72
CA LEU A 19 19.21 4.23 6.27
C LEU A 19 18.22 4.18 5.11
N ALA A 20 17.14 3.40 5.27
CA ALA A 20 16.04 3.37 4.31
C ALA A 20 15.49 4.79 4.17
N ASP A 21 15.18 5.20 2.93
CA ASP A 21 14.67 6.54 2.69
C ASP A 21 13.21 6.62 3.10
N SER A 22 12.98 7.24 4.25
CA SER A 22 11.64 7.55 4.79
C SER A 22 11.14 8.95 4.39
N THR A 23 11.91 9.68 3.58
CA THR A 23 11.54 11.00 3.04
C THR A 23 10.94 10.91 1.64
N GLY A 24 11.22 9.80 0.94
CA GLY A 24 10.81 9.55 -0.44
C GLY A 24 11.64 10.28 -1.50
N ALA A 25 12.69 11.02 -1.12
CA ALA A 25 13.52 11.76 -2.07
C ALA A 25 14.17 10.86 -3.15
N PHE A 26 14.70 9.71 -2.75
CA PHE A 26 15.30 8.71 -3.65
C PHE A 26 14.26 7.89 -4.41
N HIS A 27 12.98 7.98 -4.02
CA HIS A 27 11.88 7.27 -4.65
C HIS A 27 11.26 8.08 -5.80
N ARG A 28 11.66 9.35 -5.97
CA ARG A 28 11.16 10.27 -7.02
C ARG A 28 12.14 10.47 -8.18
N VAL A 29 13.31 9.85 -8.12
CA VAL A 29 14.34 9.92 -9.16
C VAL A 29 14.35 8.66 -10.02
N ARG A 30 15.07 8.70 -11.15
CA ARG A 30 15.22 7.53 -12.02
C ARG A 30 15.85 6.37 -11.23
N THR A 31 15.20 5.22 -11.23
CA THR A 31 15.68 3.97 -10.64
C THR A 31 15.08 2.77 -11.36
N GLN A 32 15.80 1.66 -11.44
CA GLN A 32 15.25 0.43 -12.01
C GLN A 32 14.37 -0.35 -11.02
N PHE A 33 14.24 0.10 -9.78
CA PHE A 33 13.51 -0.62 -8.73
C PHE A 33 12.06 -0.16 -8.56
N PHE A 34 11.21 -1.08 -8.13
CA PHE A 34 9.81 -0.84 -7.77
C PHE A 34 9.70 -0.11 -6.42
N GLY A 35 8.48 0.25 -6.01
CA GLY A 35 8.27 1.16 -4.87
C GLY A 35 8.66 2.60 -5.19
N SER A 36 8.87 2.93 -6.47
CA SER A 36 9.31 4.24 -6.93
C SER A 36 8.23 4.96 -7.74
N SER A 37 8.43 6.26 -7.94
CA SER A 37 7.57 7.13 -8.72
C SER A 37 7.33 6.61 -10.13
N GLY A 38 6.07 6.57 -10.53
CA GLY A 38 5.68 6.35 -11.91
C GLY A 38 4.20 6.58 -12.15
N GLY A 39 3.78 6.47 -13.40
CA GLY A 39 2.39 6.69 -13.76
C GLY A 39 2.21 6.79 -15.26
N ASN A 40 0.96 6.96 -15.67
CA ASN A 40 0.63 7.11 -17.08
C ASN A 40 1.08 8.48 -17.63
N ALA A 41 1.79 8.47 -18.76
CA ALA A 41 2.30 9.67 -19.43
C ALA A 41 1.21 10.67 -19.85
N ASN A 42 -0.04 10.22 -19.93
CA ASN A 42 -1.20 11.03 -20.30
C ASN A 42 -2.01 11.52 -19.09
N ASP A 43 -1.59 11.24 -17.85
CA ASP A 43 -2.30 11.72 -16.65
C ASP A 43 -1.92 13.16 -16.28
N ILE A 44 -2.20 14.05 -17.23
CA ILE A 44 -1.84 15.46 -17.18
C ILE A 44 -2.92 16.32 -17.81
N ASN A 45 -3.04 17.54 -17.30
CA ASN A 45 -3.76 18.63 -17.91
C ASN A 45 -2.94 19.92 -17.81
N ARG A 46 -3.52 21.04 -18.26
CA ARG A 46 -2.83 22.34 -18.30
C ARG A 46 -2.32 22.84 -16.94
N GLN A 47 -2.89 22.36 -15.83
CA GLN A 47 -2.61 22.85 -14.47
C GLN A 47 -1.97 21.79 -13.57
N PHE A 48 -2.23 20.51 -13.82
CA PHE A 48 -1.81 19.41 -12.95
C PHE A 48 -1.26 18.25 -13.76
N CYS A 49 -0.21 17.61 -13.24
CA CYS A 49 0.23 16.28 -13.66
C CYS A 49 0.25 15.37 -12.44
N CYS A 50 -0.10 14.11 -12.65
CA CYS A 50 -0.26 13.13 -11.57
C CYS A 50 0.72 11.98 -11.75
N GLY A 51 0.79 11.17 -10.71
CA GLY A 51 1.65 10.00 -10.62
C GLY A 51 1.43 9.33 -9.29
N GLY A 52 1.84 8.07 -9.22
CA GLY A 52 1.80 7.26 -8.03
C GLY A 52 3.07 6.44 -7.89
N THR A 53 2.90 5.23 -7.39
CA THR A 53 3.99 4.27 -7.23
C THR A 53 3.86 3.14 -8.25
N LEU A 54 4.98 2.75 -8.86
CA LEU A 54 5.12 1.48 -9.57
C LEU A 54 5.36 0.39 -8.52
N GLY A 55 4.31 -0.36 -8.16
CA GLY A 55 4.25 -1.14 -6.93
C GLY A 55 5.14 -2.36 -6.89
N SER A 56 4.94 -3.27 -7.84
CA SER A 56 5.63 -4.56 -7.85
C SER A 56 5.66 -5.18 -9.24
N LEU A 57 6.56 -6.14 -9.43
CA LEU A 57 6.63 -6.96 -10.63
C LEU A 57 5.77 -8.21 -10.47
N VAL A 58 4.91 -8.44 -11.45
CA VAL A 58 4.03 -9.61 -11.49
C VAL A 58 4.11 -10.25 -12.88
N THR A 59 3.61 -11.47 -13.00
CA THR A 59 3.50 -12.17 -14.27
C THR A 59 2.09 -12.66 -14.53
N GLN A 60 1.69 -12.61 -15.80
CA GLN A 60 0.48 -13.24 -16.32
C GLN A 60 0.87 -13.96 -17.61
N GLY A 61 0.63 -15.28 -17.67
CA GLY A 61 0.97 -16.08 -18.85
C GLY A 61 2.46 -16.05 -19.26
N GLY A 62 3.37 -15.84 -18.29
CA GLY A 62 4.81 -15.74 -18.54
C GLY A 62 5.29 -14.36 -19.00
N VAL A 63 4.39 -13.40 -19.22
CA VAL A 63 4.72 -12.00 -19.52
C VAL A 63 4.80 -11.21 -18.22
N GLN A 64 5.76 -10.29 -18.14
CA GLN A 64 5.98 -9.45 -16.96
C GLN A 64 5.21 -8.13 -17.04
N TYR A 65 4.60 -7.74 -15.93
CA TYR A 65 3.82 -6.53 -15.78
C TYR A 65 4.20 -5.79 -14.50
N ILE A 66 4.09 -4.47 -14.55
CA ILE A 66 4.09 -3.61 -13.38
C ILE A 66 2.67 -3.57 -12.82
N LEU A 67 2.52 -3.96 -11.55
CA LEU A 67 1.31 -3.81 -10.77
C LEU A 67 1.28 -2.43 -10.10
N SER A 68 0.15 -1.73 -10.22
CA SER A 68 -0.17 -0.50 -9.48
C SER A 68 -1.71 -0.32 -9.47
N ASN A 69 -2.21 0.84 -9.06
CA ASN A 69 -3.65 1.11 -9.06
C ASN A 69 -4.19 1.50 -10.44
N ASN A 70 -5.49 1.30 -10.63
CA ASN A 70 -6.23 1.83 -11.78
C ASN A 70 -6.12 3.36 -11.82
N HIS A 71 -6.32 4.04 -10.70
CA HIS A 71 -6.23 5.51 -10.70
C HIS A 71 -4.81 6.04 -10.97
N VAL A 72 -3.78 5.19 -10.91
CA VAL A 72 -2.38 5.55 -11.24
C VAL A 72 -2.01 5.22 -12.69
N LEU A 73 -2.32 4.01 -13.17
CA LEU A 73 -1.92 3.57 -14.53
C LEU A 73 -3.03 3.74 -15.56
N ALA A 74 -4.28 3.60 -15.15
CA ALA A 74 -5.44 3.61 -16.04
C ALA A 74 -6.17 4.95 -16.09
N ARG A 75 -5.63 6.00 -15.43
CA ARG A 75 -6.18 7.36 -15.42
C ARG A 75 -7.66 7.39 -14.99
N VAL A 76 -8.01 6.55 -14.02
CA VAL A 76 -9.39 6.40 -13.53
C VAL A 76 -10.31 5.93 -14.67
N ASP A 77 -10.04 4.72 -15.18
CA ASP A 77 -10.74 4.06 -16.29
C ASP A 77 -10.68 4.76 -17.66
N LYS A 78 -9.74 5.68 -17.89
CA LYS A 78 -9.63 6.46 -19.13
C LYS A 78 -8.50 6.02 -20.05
N ALA A 79 -7.56 5.22 -19.56
CA ALA A 79 -6.44 4.77 -20.35
C ALA A 79 -6.88 3.74 -21.40
N VAL A 80 -6.23 3.78 -22.55
CA VAL A 80 -6.31 2.73 -23.57
C VAL A 80 -5.02 1.92 -23.58
N ALA A 81 -5.12 0.63 -23.92
CA ALA A 81 -3.95 -0.25 -24.01
C ALA A 81 -2.89 0.34 -24.95
N GLY A 82 -1.62 0.22 -24.56
CA GLY A 82 -0.47 0.78 -25.26
C GLY A 82 -0.07 2.19 -24.85
N GLU A 83 -0.79 2.85 -23.92
CA GLU A 83 -0.34 4.13 -23.37
C GLU A 83 0.97 3.99 -22.58
N ASP A 84 1.89 4.94 -22.75
CA ASP A 84 3.19 4.93 -22.09
C ASP A 84 3.07 5.08 -20.57
N ILE A 85 3.77 4.24 -19.82
CA ILE A 85 4.01 4.38 -18.38
C ILE A 85 5.46 4.79 -18.14
N THR A 86 5.67 5.87 -17.39
CA THR A 86 7.01 6.45 -17.17
C THR A 86 7.54 6.24 -15.75
N GLN A 87 8.86 6.20 -15.63
CA GLN A 87 9.61 6.24 -14.36
C GLN A 87 10.77 7.24 -14.53
N PRO A 88 10.83 8.33 -13.72
CA PRO A 88 9.82 8.79 -12.78
C PRO A 88 8.46 9.12 -13.43
N GLY A 89 7.42 9.28 -12.61
CA GLY A 89 6.12 9.79 -13.05
C GLY A 89 6.18 11.27 -13.40
N LEU A 90 5.17 11.77 -14.11
CA LEU A 90 5.11 13.16 -14.60
C LEU A 90 5.33 14.18 -13.47
N ILE A 91 4.70 13.97 -12.33
CA ILE A 91 4.77 14.86 -11.15
C ILE A 91 6.20 15.04 -10.62
N ASP A 92 7.07 14.05 -10.84
CA ASP A 92 8.46 14.07 -10.37
C ASP A 92 9.46 14.37 -11.52
N ASN A 93 8.96 14.59 -12.74
CA ASN A 93 9.75 14.94 -13.93
C ASN A 93 9.27 16.24 -14.60
N GLY A 94 8.86 17.23 -13.79
CA GLY A 94 8.46 18.55 -14.29
C GLY A 94 7.29 18.50 -15.27
N CYS A 95 6.33 17.60 -15.06
CA CYS A 95 5.20 17.33 -15.95
C CYS A 95 5.60 16.96 -17.39
N SER A 96 6.79 16.40 -17.57
CA SER A 96 7.30 15.93 -18.86
C SER A 96 7.45 14.41 -18.85
N VAL A 97 7.22 13.79 -20.01
CA VAL A 97 7.40 12.34 -20.19
C VAL A 97 8.86 11.98 -19.91
N ALA A 98 9.07 11.04 -18.99
CA ALA A 98 10.40 10.54 -18.62
C ALA A 98 10.77 9.28 -19.43
N THR A 99 11.66 8.43 -18.88
CA THR A 99 11.92 7.11 -19.46
C THR A 99 10.63 6.29 -19.42
N VAL A 100 10.20 5.80 -20.58
CA VAL A 100 9.05 4.89 -20.65
C VAL A 100 9.51 3.48 -20.28
N VAL A 101 8.88 2.92 -19.25
CA VAL A 101 9.27 1.63 -18.66
C VAL A 101 8.27 0.52 -18.92
N ALA A 102 7.02 0.86 -19.27
CA ALA A 102 5.97 -0.11 -19.52
C ALA A 102 4.89 0.48 -20.46
N ASP A 103 4.07 -0.41 -21.01
CA ASP A 103 2.90 -0.08 -21.82
C ASP A 103 1.64 -0.46 -21.02
N PHE A 104 0.72 0.48 -20.78
CA PHE A 104 -0.54 0.17 -20.11
C PHE A 104 -1.23 -0.99 -20.82
N SER A 105 -1.68 -1.99 -20.07
CA SER A 105 -2.26 -3.21 -20.63
C SER A 105 -3.74 -3.30 -20.28
N GLN A 106 -4.04 -3.36 -18.99
CA GLN A 106 -5.40 -3.57 -18.50
C GLN A 106 -5.57 -3.05 -17.09
N ALA A 107 -6.81 -2.82 -16.69
CA ALA A 107 -7.17 -2.51 -15.33
C ALA A 107 -8.49 -3.18 -14.98
N VAL A 108 -8.70 -3.43 -13.70
CA VAL A 108 -10.04 -3.74 -13.19
C VAL A 108 -10.83 -2.43 -13.21
N PRO A 109 -11.96 -2.34 -13.95
CA PRO A 109 -12.73 -1.10 -13.98
C PRO A 109 -13.26 -0.75 -12.59
N LEU A 110 -13.16 0.52 -12.20
CA LEU A 110 -13.51 0.94 -10.84
C LEU A 110 -14.99 0.66 -10.54
N GLY A 111 -15.24 0.05 -9.38
CA GLY A 111 -16.59 -0.30 -8.93
C GLY A 111 -17.17 -1.57 -9.56
N THR A 112 -16.43 -2.29 -10.39
CA THR A 112 -16.87 -3.58 -10.95
C THR A 112 -16.42 -4.79 -10.14
N GLN A 113 -15.30 -4.68 -9.43
CA GLN A 113 -14.82 -5.67 -8.47
C GLN A 113 -14.28 -4.98 -7.21
N ASN A 114 -13.87 -5.77 -6.22
CA ASN A 114 -13.45 -5.30 -4.89
C ASN A 114 -12.00 -4.75 -4.84
N VAL A 115 -11.47 -4.25 -5.96
CA VAL A 115 -10.08 -3.79 -6.06
C VAL A 115 -9.92 -2.54 -6.92
N ASP A 116 -8.84 -1.82 -6.68
CA ASP A 116 -8.33 -0.73 -7.51
C ASP A 116 -6.93 -1.13 -8.00
N ALA A 117 -6.88 -1.78 -9.16
CA ALA A 117 -5.65 -2.39 -9.66
C ALA A 117 -5.55 -2.33 -11.17
N ALA A 118 -4.33 -2.19 -11.66
CA ALA A 118 -3.98 -2.14 -13.07
C ALA A 118 -2.61 -2.75 -13.34
N LEU A 119 -2.43 -3.16 -14.59
CA LEU A 119 -1.21 -3.75 -15.12
C LEU A 119 -0.70 -2.94 -16.31
N ALA A 120 0.61 -2.74 -16.33
CA ALA A 120 1.33 -2.25 -17.49
C ALA A 120 2.42 -3.24 -17.88
N GLN A 121 2.45 -3.67 -19.13
CA GLN A 121 3.41 -4.65 -19.63
C GLN A 121 4.82 -4.06 -19.58
N LEU A 122 5.72 -4.72 -18.88
CA LEU A 122 7.08 -4.21 -18.68
C LEU A 122 7.87 -4.22 -19.99
N ARG A 123 8.53 -3.10 -20.30
CA ARG A 123 9.51 -3.05 -21.39
C ARG A 123 10.84 -3.61 -20.93
N THR A 124 11.41 -4.50 -21.72
CA THR A 124 12.66 -5.20 -21.40
C THR A 124 13.80 -4.23 -21.08
N GLY A 125 14.51 -4.49 -19.97
CA GLY A 125 15.70 -3.74 -19.56
C GLY A 125 15.43 -2.38 -18.90
N GLN A 126 14.16 -1.98 -18.74
CA GLN A 126 13.82 -0.67 -18.15
C GLN A 126 13.72 -0.70 -16.63
N MET A 127 13.29 -1.82 -16.05
CA MET A 127 13.19 -2.07 -14.62
C MET A 127 13.89 -3.39 -14.25
N ASP A 128 14.14 -3.58 -12.97
CA ASP A 128 14.73 -4.78 -12.39
C ASP A 128 13.86 -6.01 -12.66
N PRO A 129 14.37 -7.03 -13.38
CA PRO A 129 13.57 -8.20 -13.74
C PRO A 129 13.33 -9.16 -12.56
N GLY A 130 14.02 -8.96 -11.43
CA GLY A 130 13.87 -9.72 -10.19
C GLY A 130 12.76 -9.21 -9.27
N GLY A 131 12.16 -8.05 -9.59
CA GLY A 131 11.06 -7.47 -8.82
C GLY A 131 11.51 -6.72 -7.57
N LYS A 132 12.78 -6.29 -7.49
CA LYS A 132 13.29 -5.59 -6.32
C LYS A 132 12.54 -4.28 -6.05
N ILE A 133 12.05 -4.13 -4.83
CA ILE A 133 11.39 -2.92 -4.30
C ILE A 133 12.41 -2.11 -3.49
N LEU A 134 12.48 -0.79 -3.73
CA LEU A 134 13.36 0.12 -2.99
C LEU A 134 13.16 -0.03 -1.49
N ASP A 135 14.27 -0.08 -0.74
CA ASP A 135 14.27 -0.12 0.74
C ASP A 135 13.46 -1.27 1.38
N ILE A 136 13.08 -2.29 0.59
CA ILE A 136 12.37 -3.50 1.03
C ILE A 136 13.14 -4.74 0.58
N GLY A 137 13.57 -4.78 -0.69
CA GLY A 137 14.18 -5.94 -1.33
C GLY A 137 13.19 -6.66 -2.25
N VAL A 138 13.50 -7.92 -2.57
CA VAL A 138 12.65 -8.75 -3.43
C VAL A 138 11.46 -9.28 -2.62
N PRO A 139 10.21 -9.14 -3.11
CA PRO A 139 9.03 -9.68 -2.42
C PRO A 139 9.00 -11.22 -2.51
N CYS A 140 8.17 -11.85 -1.68
CA CYS A 140 7.88 -13.28 -1.85
C CYS A 140 7.04 -13.53 -3.09
N ALA A 141 7.29 -14.64 -3.78
CA ALA A 141 6.42 -15.09 -4.87
C ALA A 141 5.03 -15.52 -4.39
N THR A 142 4.92 -15.93 -3.11
CA THR A 142 3.66 -16.36 -2.48
C THR A 142 3.08 -15.24 -1.63
N PRO A 143 1.83 -14.80 -1.89
CA PRO A 143 1.11 -13.87 -1.02
C PRO A 143 0.90 -14.39 0.41
N GLY A 144 1.00 -13.49 1.39
CA GLY A 144 0.66 -13.75 2.79
C GLY A 144 -0.78 -13.33 3.12
N THR A 145 -1.33 -13.85 4.20
CA THR A 145 -2.70 -13.51 4.66
C THR A 145 -2.66 -12.29 5.60
N PRO A 146 -3.47 -11.23 5.36
CA PRO A 146 -3.59 -10.11 6.29
C PRO A 146 -4.10 -10.57 7.67
N ARG A 147 -3.47 -10.09 8.74
CA ARG A 147 -3.89 -10.34 10.13
C ARG A 147 -3.78 -9.05 10.94
N VAL A 148 -4.73 -8.81 11.85
CA VAL A 148 -4.61 -7.71 12.83
C VAL A 148 -3.33 -7.93 13.63
N GLY A 149 -2.55 -6.87 13.86
CA GLY A 149 -1.27 -6.97 14.57
C GLY A 149 -0.07 -7.35 13.69
N LEU A 150 -0.29 -7.77 12.43
CA LEU A 150 0.81 -8.11 11.52
C LEU A 150 1.65 -6.87 11.21
N ALA A 151 2.96 -6.97 11.46
CA ALA A 151 3.94 -5.97 11.05
C ALA A 151 4.08 -5.95 9.52
N VAL A 152 3.98 -4.77 8.95
CA VAL A 152 4.00 -4.56 7.50
C VAL A 152 4.90 -3.38 7.14
N ALA A 153 5.40 -3.41 5.91
CA ALA A 153 6.10 -2.30 5.31
C ALA A 153 5.62 -2.03 3.90
N LYS A 154 5.85 -0.80 3.43
CA LYS A 154 5.61 -0.39 2.05
C LYS A 154 6.70 0.56 1.61
N SER A 155 6.95 0.60 0.32
CA SER A 155 7.84 1.54 -0.34
C SER A 155 7.09 2.29 -1.43
N GLY A 156 7.10 3.62 -1.41
CA GLY A 156 6.30 4.46 -2.30
C GLY A 156 6.89 5.84 -2.56
N ARG A 157 6.43 6.49 -3.64
CA ARG A 157 7.05 7.74 -4.14
C ARG A 157 7.15 8.85 -3.10
N THR A 158 6.16 8.97 -2.21
CA THR A 158 5.97 10.18 -1.40
C THR A 158 6.64 10.01 -0.06
N THR A 159 6.27 8.96 0.67
CA THR A 159 6.78 8.72 2.03
C THR A 159 7.97 7.77 2.06
N GLY A 160 8.42 7.29 0.91
CA GLY A 160 9.49 6.31 0.81
C GLY A 160 9.12 5.01 1.51
N CYS A 161 10.09 4.37 2.15
CA CYS A 161 9.81 3.19 2.96
C CYS A 161 9.25 3.56 4.32
N GLN A 162 8.11 2.96 4.68
CA GLN A 162 7.50 3.06 6.00
C GLN A 162 7.15 1.68 6.53
N THR A 163 7.26 1.51 7.84
CA THR A 163 6.83 0.31 8.58
C THR A 163 5.63 0.66 9.46
N GLY A 164 4.72 -0.28 9.65
CA GLY A 164 3.52 -0.12 10.46
C GLY A 164 2.91 -1.46 10.83
N THR A 165 1.67 -1.43 11.30
CA THR A 165 0.95 -2.62 11.74
C THR A 165 -0.49 -2.57 11.25
N ILE A 166 -1.03 -3.71 10.82
CA ILE A 166 -2.44 -3.80 10.44
C ILE A 166 -3.32 -3.58 11.68
N GLY A 167 -4.16 -2.54 11.62
CA GLY A 167 -5.07 -2.17 12.70
C GLY A 167 -6.48 -2.74 12.56
N SER A 168 -6.92 -3.00 11.32
CA SER A 168 -8.22 -3.62 11.03
C SER A 168 -8.16 -4.44 9.74
N ILE A 169 -8.86 -5.57 9.74
CA ILE A 169 -9.11 -6.42 8.58
C ILE A 169 -10.61 -6.56 8.35
N ASN A 170 -10.99 -7.20 7.24
CA ASN A 170 -12.38 -7.33 6.83
C ASN A 170 -13.13 -5.98 6.85
N THR A 171 -12.45 -4.89 6.48
CA THR A 171 -12.97 -3.54 6.68
C THR A 171 -13.78 -3.11 5.45
N ASN A 172 -15.07 -2.86 5.63
CA ASN A 172 -15.86 -2.17 4.61
C ASN A 172 -15.51 -0.68 4.67
N VAL A 173 -15.31 -0.05 3.51
CA VAL A 173 -14.89 1.36 3.41
C VAL A 173 -15.59 2.05 2.25
N ASN A 174 -15.85 3.35 2.41
CA ASN A 174 -16.27 4.23 1.34
C ASN A 174 -15.08 5.10 0.91
N VAL A 175 -14.62 4.94 -0.32
CA VAL A 175 -13.45 5.65 -0.85
C VAL A 175 -13.88 6.69 -1.87
N GLN A 176 -13.43 7.92 -1.68
CA GLN A 176 -13.66 9.02 -2.59
C GLN A 176 -12.58 9.06 -3.68
N TYR A 177 -13.03 9.12 -4.93
CA TYR A 177 -12.22 9.30 -6.12
C TYR A 177 -12.47 10.65 -6.78
N GLN A 178 -11.58 11.03 -7.69
CA GLN A 178 -11.76 12.15 -8.59
C GLN A 178 -11.50 11.70 -10.03
N ARG A 179 -12.39 12.07 -10.98
CA ARG A 179 -12.32 11.58 -12.38
C ARG A 179 -11.06 11.96 -13.16
N GLY A 180 -10.18 12.81 -12.64
CA GLY A 180 -8.97 13.19 -13.35
C GLY A 180 -8.02 13.95 -12.45
N CYS A 181 -6.76 14.00 -12.87
CA CYS A 181 -5.68 14.64 -12.13
C CYS A 181 -6.03 16.07 -11.68
N GLY A 182 -6.26 16.26 -10.38
CA GLY A 182 -6.60 17.57 -9.79
C GLY A 182 -7.90 18.22 -10.29
N LYS A 183 -8.72 17.51 -11.09
CA LYS A 183 -9.91 18.09 -11.74
C LYS A 183 -11.05 17.08 -11.90
N GLY A 184 -12.27 17.61 -11.78
CA GLY A 184 -13.48 16.91 -12.17
C GLY A 184 -14.34 16.52 -10.97
N LYS A 185 -15.48 15.89 -11.26
CA LYS A 185 -16.44 15.47 -10.24
C LYS A 185 -15.81 14.39 -9.35
N LYS A 186 -15.98 14.57 -8.05
CA LYS A 186 -15.71 13.54 -7.04
C LYS A 186 -16.85 12.52 -7.04
N PHE A 187 -16.53 11.27 -6.75
CA PHE A 187 -17.50 10.19 -6.59
C PHE A 187 -16.98 9.22 -5.53
N VAL A 188 -17.86 8.37 -5.01
CA VAL A 188 -17.53 7.43 -3.93
C VAL A 188 -17.80 6.01 -4.42
N ILE A 189 -16.88 5.10 -4.11
CA ILE A 189 -17.05 3.66 -4.33
C ILE A 189 -16.91 2.96 -2.98
N GLY A 190 -17.82 2.03 -2.71
CA GLY A 190 -17.75 1.15 -1.55
C GLY A 190 -16.90 -0.08 -1.85
N TYR A 191 -15.99 -0.41 -0.95
CA TYR A 191 -15.20 -1.64 -0.96
C TYR A 191 -15.47 -2.42 0.32
N THR A 192 -15.38 -3.74 0.24
CA THR A 192 -15.56 -4.65 1.37
C THR A 192 -14.27 -5.39 1.65
N ASN A 193 -14.12 -6.00 2.82
CA ASN A 193 -12.97 -6.83 3.14
C ASN A 193 -11.59 -6.13 3.03
N GLN A 194 -11.48 -4.81 3.19
CA GLN A 194 -10.21 -4.10 3.02
C GLN A 194 -9.28 -4.22 4.25
N VAL A 195 -7.98 -4.07 4.01
CA VAL A 195 -6.94 -4.01 5.04
C VAL A 195 -6.69 -2.55 5.41
N VAL A 196 -6.71 -2.23 6.70
CA VAL A 196 -6.43 -0.87 7.18
C VAL A 196 -5.26 -0.84 8.15
N ILE A 197 -4.32 0.06 7.89
CA ILE A 197 -3.18 0.39 8.75
C ILE A 197 -3.47 1.76 9.36
N ASN A 198 -3.70 1.79 10.67
CA ASN A 198 -3.95 3.04 11.38
C ASN A 198 -2.60 3.70 11.69
N SER A 199 -2.23 4.70 10.92
CA SER A 199 -0.98 5.45 11.05
C SER A 199 -1.09 6.80 10.35
N THR A 200 -0.51 7.83 10.97
CA THR A 200 -0.43 9.18 10.40
C THR A 200 0.76 9.38 9.46
N THR A 201 1.67 8.40 9.38
CA THR A 201 2.92 8.51 8.60
C THR A 201 3.11 7.39 7.58
N PHE A 202 2.31 6.33 7.64
CA PHE A 202 2.53 5.14 6.82
C PHE A 202 2.38 5.43 5.33
N SER A 203 1.48 6.33 4.93
CA SER A 203 1.29 6.73 3.54
C SER A 203 0.84 8.17 3.40
N ALA A 204 1.09 8.76 2.23
CA ALA A 204 0.50 10.03 1.81
C ALA A 204 0.11 9.98 0.33
N GLY A 205 -0.45 11.09 -0.17
CA GLY A 205 -0.82 11.20 -1.57
C GLY A 205 0.35 10.96 -2.52
N GLY A 206 0.13 10.08 -3.49
CA GLY A 206 1.15 9.55 -4.40
C GLY A 206 1.70 8.17 -4.02
N ASP A 207 1.54 7.69 -2.79
CA ASP A 207 1.95 6.32 -2.44
C ASP A 207 0.98 5.25 -2.98
N SER A 208 -0.13 5.66 -3.60
CA SER A 208 -1.04 4.80 -4.34
C SER A 208 -0.29 3.88 -5.30
N GLY A 209 -0.58 2.59 -5.24
CA GLY A 209 0.04 1.55 -6.05
C GLY A 209 1.20 0.86 -5.35
N SER A 210 1.64 1.35 -4.18
CA SER A 210 2.69 0.69 -3.40
C SER A 210 2.22 -0.69 -2.92
N LEU A 211 3.07 -1.71 -3.09
CA LEU A 211 2.83 -3.00 -2.47
C LEU A 211 3.09 -2.90 -0.96
N ILE A 212 2.12 -3.35 -0.17
CA ILE A 212 2.29 -3.56 1.26
C ILE A 212 2.70 -5.01 1.46
N VAL A 213 3.87 -5.21 2.06
CA VAL A 213 4.43 -6.53 2.38
C VAL A 213 4.47 -6.74 3.89
N SER A 214 4.56 -7.97 4.34
CA SER A 214 4.93 -8.25 5.73
C SER A 214 6.38 -7.81 6.00
N GLY A 215 6.72 -7.62 7.27
CA GLY A 215 8.07 -7.27 7.69
C GLY A 215 8.29 -5.76 7.85
N SER A 216 9.52 -5.30 7.57
CA SER A 216 9.99 -3.95 7.86
C SER A 216 10.89 -3.42 6.75
N CYS A 217 11.14 -2.11 6.77
CA CYS A 217 12.10 -1.48 5.86
C CYS A 217 13.52 -2.05 6.01
N SER A 218 14.19 -2.31 4.89
CA SER A 218 15.55 -2.84 4.79
C SER A 218 16.47 -1.84 4.08
N PRO A 219 17.29 -1.07 4.82
CA PRO A 219 18.15 -0.01 4.26
C PRO A 219 19.20 -0.48 3.25
N THR A 220 19.66 -1.73 3.37
CA THR A 220 20.66 -2.32 2.48
C THR A 220 20.03 -3.09 1.34
N GLY A 221 18.70 -3.23 1.33
CA GLY A 221 17.99 -4.17 0.47
C GLY A 221 18.51 -5.60 0.65
N SER A 222 19.05 -5.95 1.83
CA SER A 222 19.52 -7.31 2.12
C SER A 222 18.39 -8.26 1.84
N GLU A 223 18.59 -9.14 0.85
CA GLU A 223 17.62 -10.13 0.37
C GLU A 223 17.21 -11.15 1.45
N THR A 224 17.77 -11.02 2.65
CA THR A 224 17.70 -11.97 3.76
C THR A 224 16.68 -11.61 4.84
N ASN A 225 15.92 -10.51 4.74
CA ASN A 225 14.88 -10.24 5.75
C ASN A 225 13.67 -11.18 5.64
N GLY A 226 13.65 -12.07 4.64
CA GLY A 226 12.96 -13.37 4.69
C GLY A 226 11.44 -13.37 4.66
N ASP A 227 10.76 -12.27 5.01
CA ASP A 227 9.31 -12.27 5.23
C ASP A 227 8.64 -11.08 4.54
N ASN A 228 9.00 -10.78 3.28
CA ASN A 228 8.36 -9.73 2.45
C ASN A 228 7.14 -10.26 1.68
N ALA A 229 6.26 -11.02 2.33
CA ALA A 229 5.11 -11.59 1.67
C ALA A 229 4.15 -10.48 1.23
N PRO A 230 3.68 -10.45 -0.03
CA PRO A 230 2.62 -9.53 -0.44
C PRO A 230 1.40 -9.66 0.48
N ILE A 231 0.90 -8.54 1.02
CA ILE A 231 -0.26 -8.53 1.94
C ILE A 231 -1.42 -7.73 1.36
N ALA A 232 -1.15 -6.54 0.85
CA ALA A 232 -2.16 -5.67 0.29
C ALA A 232 -1.59 -4.73 -0.78
N LEU A 233 -2.45 -4.20 -1.65
CA LEU A 233 -2.12 -3.12 -2.58
C LEU A 233 -2.70 -1.81 -2.03
N LEU A 234 -1.84 -0.85 -1.69
CA LEU A 234 -2.25 0.46 -1.20
C LEU A 234 -3.03 1.19 -2.31
N PHE A 235 -4.24 1.66 -2.03
CA PHE A 235 -5.03 2.41 -3.01
C PHE A 235 -5.75 3.64 -2.46
N ALA A 236 -5.91 3.75 -1.15
CA ALA A 236 -6.56 4.89 -0.52
C ALA A 236 -5.96 5.17 0.86
N GLY A 237 -6.27 6.35 1.38
CA GLY A 237 -5.89 6.71 2.72
C GLY A 237 -6.58 7.97 3.21
N SER A 238 -6.17 8.40 4.38
CA SER A 238 -6.61 9.58 5.11
C SER A 238 -5.42 10.11 5.90
N SER A 239 -5.60 11.20 6.64
CA SER A 239 -4.55 11.74 7.51
C SER A 239 -4.15 10.82 8.68
N THR A 240 -4.94 9.77 8.97
CA THR A 240 -4.69 8.87 10.12
C THR A 240 -4.67 7.38 9.77
N SER A 241 -4.92 7.02 8.51
CA SER A 241 -5.12 5.62 8.12
C SER A 241 -4.81 5.40 6.64
N THR A 242 -4.22 4.24 6.34
CA THR A 242 -3.98 3.73 4.98
C THR A 242 -4.91 2.55 4.71
N VAL A 243 -5.47 2.48 3.51
CA VAL A 243 -6.36 1.40 3.07
C VAL A 243 -5.71 0.66 1.90
N GLY A 244 -5.66 -0.66 2.01
CA GLY A 244 -5.15 -1.54 0.96
C GLY A 244 -6.17 -2.61 0.56
N ASN A 245 -6.23 -2.90 -0.74
CA ASN A 245 -6.94 -4.08 -1.24
C ASN A 245 -6.20 -5.34 -0.76
N PRO A 246 -6.89 -6.35 -0.18
CA PRO A 246 -6.26 -7.63 0.12
C PRO A 246 -5.61 -8.19 -1.13
N ILE A 247 -4.37 -8.64 -1.02
CA ILE A 247 -3.63 -8.99 -2.22
C ILE A 247 -4.19 -10.22 -2.94
N GLN A 248 -4.88 -11.10 -2.21
CA GLN A 248 -5.58 -12.24 -2.76
C GLN A 248 -6.70 -11.81 -3.74
N ASP A 249 -7.41 -10.73 -3.41
CA ASP A 249 -8.46 -10.17 -4.27
C ASP A 249 -7.84 -9.60 -5.54
N VAL A 250 -6.69 -8.93 -5.44
CA VAL A 250 -5.94 -8.39 -6.58
C VAL A 250 -5.43 -9.51 -7.50
N VAL A 251 -4.83 -10.54 -6.92
CA VAL A 251 -4.35 -11.73 -7.64
C VAL A 251 -5.49 -12.41 -8.38
N SER A 252 -6.64 -12.58 -7.73
CA SER A 252 -7.81 -13.23 -8.32
C SER A 252 -8.44 -12.39 -9.43
N ALA A 253 -8.58 -11.09 -9.22
CA ALA A 253 -9.20 -10.17 -10.17
C ALA A 253 -8.39 -10.00 -11.47
N LEU A 254 -7.06 -10.06 -11.37
CA LEU A 254 -6.15 -9.87 -12.50
C LEU A 254 -5.56 -11.18 -13.04
N GLY A 255 -5.68 -12.30 -12.34
CA GLY A 255 -5.08 -13.58 -12.76
C GLY A 255 -3.56 -13.53 -12.87
N ILE A 256 -2.88 -13.02 -11.84
CA ILE A 256 -1.44 -12.77 -11.81
C ILE A 256 -0.71 -13.62 -10.76
N SER A 257 0.60 -13.78 -10.94
CA SER A 257 1.52 -14.31 -9.91
C SER A 257 2.63 -13.29 -9.62
N PHE A 258 3.12 -13.22 -8.39
CA PHE A 258 4.23 -12.32 -8.06
C PHE A 258 5.55 -12.86 -8.61
N VAL A 259 6.38 -11.95 -9.15
CA VAL A 259 7.79 -12.24 -9.40
C VAL A 259 8.55 -11.92 -8.11
N GLY A 260 9.25 -12.91 -7.56
CA GLY A 260 9.88 -12.77 -6.26
C GLY A 260 10.64 -14.02 -5.83
N THR A 261 11.14 -14.00 -4.60
CA THR A 261 11.87 -15.14 -4.03
C THR A 261 10.93 -16.22 -3.49
N SER A 262 11.34 -17.49 -3.60
CA SER A 262 10.68 -18.64 -2.97
C SER A 262 11.20 -18.93 -1.57
N THR A 263 12.23 -18.22 -1.10
CA THR A 263 12.90 -18.47 0.20
C THR A 263 12.24 -17.76 1.37
N CYS A 264 10.96 -17.43 1.26
CA CYS A 264 10.28 -16.74 2.34
C CYS A 264 9.94 -17.72 3.46
N SER A 265 10.19 -17.31 4.70
CA SER A 265 9.62 -18.06 5.82
C SER A 265 8.12 -17.82 5.80
N ALA A 266 7.31 -18.82 6.16
CA ALA A 266 5.92 -18.53 6.49
C ALA A 266 5.95 -17.42 7.55
N PRO A 267 5.18 -16.33 7.42
CA PRO A 267 5.21 -15.26 8.40
C PRO A 267 4.92 -15.89 9.75
N LEU A 268 5.96 -16.03 10.57
CA LEU A 268 5.80 -16.50 11.93
C LEU A 268 4.89 -15.45 12.56
N ALA A 269 3.74 -15.86 13.09
CA ALA A 269 3.00 -15.03 14.03
C ALA A 269 4.06 -14.49 14.98
N ALA A 270 4.27 -13.17 14.99
CA ALA A 270 5.44 -12.54 15.59
C ALA A 270 5.72 -13.25 16.90
N ALA A 271 6.92 -13.85 17.05
CA ALA A 271 7.30 -14.51 18.28
C ALA A 271 6.99 -13.51 19.39
N ALA A 272 6.05 -13.87 20.26
CA ALA A 272 5.43 -13.00 21.24
C ALA A 272 6.49 -12.41 22.17
N THR A 273 7.12 -11.32 21.75
CA THR A 273 8.06 -10.58 22.56
C THR A 273 7.40 -9.26 22.87
N VAL A 274 7.02 -9.15 24.16
CA VAL A 274 6.39 -8.03 24.87
C VAL A 274 4.85 -8.10 24.97
N PHE A 275 4.37 -8.81 26.00
CA PHE A 275 3.10 -8.60 26.73
C PHE A 275 1.83 -8.18 25.95
N GLY A 276 1.51 -8.86 24.86
CA GLY A 276 0.20 -8.82 24.22
C GLY A 276 -0.16 -10.19 23.69
N ARG A 277 -1.32 -10.72 24.08
CA ARG A 277 -1.85 -11.96 23.50
C ARG A 277 -2.36 -11.61 22.10
N GLU A 278 -1.98 -12.34 21.06
CA GLU A 278 -2.64 -12.21 19.75
C GLU A 278 -4.13 -12.60 19.90
N PRO A 279 -5.06 -11.94 19.20
CA PRO A 279 -6.48 -12.30 19.27
C PRO A 279 -6.69 -13.73 18.77
N LEU A 280 -7.53 -14.49 19.47
CA LEU A 280 -7.85 -15.85 19.06
C LEU A 280 -8.61 -15.85 17.74
N GLN A 281 -8.31 -16.81 16.86
CA GLN A 281 -8.99 -16.91 15.56
C GLN A 281 -10.51 -17.03 15.70
N ASN A 282 -11.00 -17.81 16.67
CA ASN A 282 -12.44 -17.94 16.91
C ASN A 282 -13.10 -16.59 17.29
N ASP A 283 -12.40 -15.73 18.03
CA ASP A 283 -12.92 -14.42 18.43
C ASP A 283 -12.97 -13.48 17.21
N LEU A 284 -11.96 -13.56 16.32
CA LEU A 284 -11.94 -12.83 15.05
C LEU A 284 -13.06 -13.29 14.11
N ASP A 285 -13.31 -14.60 14.03
CA ASP A 285 -14.37 -15.18 13.20
C ASP A 285 -15.76 -14.77 13.73
N PHE A 286 -15.95 -14.78 15.06
CA PHE A 286 -17.17 -14.29 15.69
C PHE A 286 -17.39 -12.80 15.41
N ALA A 287 -16.37 -11.96 15.63
CA ALA A 287 -16.49 -10.53 15.35
C ALA A 287 -16.69 -10.24 13.86
N THR A 288 -16.10 -11.04 12.97
CA THR A 288 -16.35 -10.97 11.51
C THR A 288 -17.81 -11.21 11.19
N MET A 289 -18.42 -12.26 11.76
CA MET A 289 -19.85 -12.53 11.59
C MET A 289 -20.72 -11.37 12.10
N ILE A 290 -20.40 -10.81 13.27
CA ILE A 290 -21.13 -9.64 13.81
C ILE A 290 -20.93 -8.42 12.91
N LYS A 291 -19.69 -8.15 12.46
CA LYS A 291 -19.38 -7.06 11.54
C LYS A 291 -20.16 -7.18 10.24
N ASP A 292 -20.19 -8.35 9.61
CA ASP A 292 -20.88 -8.56 8.33
C ASP A 292 -22.39 -8.38 8.45
N ARG A 293 -22.98 -8.75 9.60
CA ARG A 293 -24.40 -8.53 9.88
C ARG A 293 -24.76 -7.05 9.99
N HIS A 294 -23.93 -6.25 10.66
CA HIS A 294 -24.30 -4.88 11.08
C HIS A 294 -23.69 -3.76 10.22
N ALA A 295 -22.59 -4.02 9.52
CA ALA A 295 -21.91 -3.01 8.71
C ALA A 295 -22.81 -2.33 7.64
N PRO A 296 -23.68 -3.05 6.90
CA PRO A 296 -24.56 -2.40 5.92
C PRO A 296 -25.45 -1.31 6.52
N ASP A 297 -26.04 -1.56 7.70
CA ASP A 297 -26.92 -0.60 8.36
C ASP A 297 -26.14 0.53 9.03
N MET A 298 -24.98 0.22 9.64
CA MET A 298 -24.08 1.26 10.16
C MET A 298 -23.63 2.23 9.07
N MET A 299 -23.26 1.72 7.89
CA MET A 299 -22.79 2.54 6.78
C MET A 299 -23.90 3.29 6.02
N ARG A 300 -25.18 3.12 6.39
CA ARG A 300 -26.25 4.05 5.98
C ARG A 300 -26.12 5.40 6.67
N ASN A 301 -25.50 5.44 7.84
CA ASN A 301 -25.15 6.70 8.49
C ASN A 301 -24.03 7.38 7.67
N PRO A 302 -24.25 8.59 7.13
CA PRO A 302 -23.27 9.27 6.30
C PRO A 302 -21.98 9.66 7.04
N GLU A 303 -21.95 9.57 8.37
CA GLU A 303 -20.75 9.77 9.18
C GLU A 303 -19.86 8.52 9.23
N VAL A 304 -20.43 7.32 9.02
CA VAL A 304 -19.67 6.07 9.09
C VAL A 304 -19.08 5.78 7.70
N ILE A 305 -17.77 5.96 7.59
CA ILE A 305 -17.02 5.77 6.35
C ILE A 305 -16.32 4.42 6.28
N GLY A 306 -16.33 3.65 7.36
CA GLY A 306 -15.93 2.25 7.34
C GLY A 306 -16.23 1.48 8.61
N VAL A 307 -16.32 0.16 8.50
CA VAL A 307 -16.54 -0.78 9.60
C VAL A 307 -15.72 -2.03 9.37
N GLY A 308 -14.88 -2.43 10.32
CA GLY A 308 -13.99 -3.59 10.21
C GLY A 308 -13.81 -4.35 11.52
N VAL A 309 -12.91 -5.33 11.52
CA VAL A 309 -12.54 -6.12 12.69
C VAL A 309 -11.11 -5.81 13.08
N GLY A 310 -10.91 -5.43 14.33
CA GLY A 310 -9.61 -5.13 14.90
C GLY A 310 -9.55 -5.57 16.36
N VAL A 311 -8.73 -4.86 17.13
CA VAL A 311 -8.57 -5.09 18.56
C VAL A 311 -8.86 -3.82 19.34
N THR A 312 -9.19 -3.97 20.62
CA THR A 312 -9.40 -2.84 21.52
C THR A 312 -8.09 -2.04 21.71
N GLU A 313 -8.19 -0.76 22.07
CA GLU A 313 -7.01 0.10 22.30
C GLU A 313 -6.15 -0.34 23.48
N ASN A 314 -6.78 -0.91 24.51
CA ASN A 314 -6.11 -1.23 25.77
C ASN A 314 -5.66 -2.69 25.88
N ASP A 315 -6.15 -3.57 24.99
CA ASP A 315 -5.83 -4.98 24.98
C ASP A 315 -5.77 -5.51 23.54
N PRO A 316 -4.56 -5.76 22.99
CA PRO A 316 -4.40 -6.29 21.65
C PRO A 316 -4.91 -7.74 21.51
N GLY A 317 -5.19 -8.45 22.62
CA GLY A 317 -5.79 -9.78 22.59
C GLY A 317 -7.31 -9.78 22.55
N LYS A 318 -7.95 -8.63 22.75
CA LYS A 318 -9.41 -8.50 22.77
C LYS A 318 -9.89 -7.92 21.45
N VAL A 319 -10.70 -8.69 20.73
CA VAL A 319 -11.29 -8.29 19.44
C VAL A 319 -12.35 -7.21 19.62
N ALA A 320 -12.44 -6.31 18.65
CA ALA A 320 -13.42 -5.23 18.60
C ALA A 320 -13.91 -5.00 17.15
N LEU A 321 -15.13 -4.47 17.02
CA LEU A 321 -15.54 -3.82 15.79
C LEU A 321 -14.85 -2.45 15.71
N VAL A 322 -14.21 -2.14 14.59
CA VAL A 322 -13.58 -0.83 14.36
C VAL A 322 -14.49 -0.02 13.46
N VAL A 323 -15.04 1.08 13.96
CA VAL A 323 -15.93 1.99 13.24
C VAL A 323 -15.19 3.28 12.92
N TYR A 324 -15.01 3.55 11.64
CA TYR A 324 -14.36 4.76 11.13
C TYR A 324 -15.40 5.85 10.89
N ILE A 325 -15.21 7.00 11.54
CA ILE A 325 -16.13 8.14 11.50
C ILE A 325 -15.47 9.34 10.83
N ASP A 326 -16.16 9.94 9.85
CA ASP A 326 -15.79 11.18 9.18
C ASP A 326 -15.77 12.35 10.17
N SER A 327 -14.56 12.78 10.56
CA SER A 327 -14.35 13.88 11.51
C SER A 327 -14.61 15.27 10.91
N THR A 328 -14.82 15.37 9.59
CA THR A 328 -15.15 16.64 8.93
C THR A 328 -16.63 17.01 9.07
N ARG A 329 -17.45 16.08 9.56
CA ARG A 329 -18.88 16.28 9.79
C ARG A 329 -19.18 16.46 11.28
N PRO A 330 -20.15 17.32 11.64
CA PRO A 330 -20.65 17.38 13.02
C PRO A 330 -21.22 16.03 13.41
N ILE A 331 -20.89 15.52 14.59
CA ILE A 331 -21.40 14.23 15.08
C ILE A 331 -22.88 14.36 15.45
N GLN A 332 -23.74 13.69 14.71
CA GLN A 332 -25.18 13.61 14.92
C GLN A 332 -25.59 12.26 15.51
N SER A 333 -24.79 11.20 15.31
CA SER A 333 -25.19 9.83 15.61
C SER A 333 -24.42 9.23 16.80
N ARG A 334 -25.13 8.60 17.74
CA ARG A 334 -24.51 7.80 18.79
C ARG A 334 -24.17 6.42 18.24
N VAL A 335 -22.91 6.21 17.83
CA VAL A 335 -22.39 4.86 17.55
C VAL A 335 -22.41 4.07 18.86
N PRO A 336 -23.02 2.88 18.90
CA PRO A 336 -23.09 2.07 20.12
C PRO A 336 -21.67 1.68 20.57
N THR A 337 -21.47 1.54 21.87
CA THR A 337 -20.18 1.13 22.45
C THR A 337 -19.94 -0.38 22.37
N GLU A 338 -20.99 -1.15 22.06
CA GLU A 338 -20.98 -2.60 21.92
C GLU A 338 -22.10 -3.03 20.96
N VAL A 339 -21.86 -4.10 20.18
CA VAL A 339 -22.83 -4.69 19.25
C VAL A 339 -22.76 -6.20 19.38
N ASP A 340 -23.88 -6.83 19.72
CA ASP A 340 -23.99 -8.28 19.95
C ASP A 340 -22.88 -8.85 20.85
N GLY A 341 -22.49 -8.12 21.91
CA GLY A 341 -21.42 -8.53 22.84
C GLY A 341 -19.99 -8.20 22.38
N VAL A 342 -19.81 -7.65 21.18
CA VAL A 342 -18.50 -7.23 20.66
C VAL A 342 -18.29 -5.74 20.91
N PRO A 343 -17.21 -5.33 21.60
CA PRO A 343 -16.94 -3.92 21.86
C PRO A 343 -16.70 -3.16 20.55
N VAL A 344 -17.08 -1.89 20.53
CA VAL A 344 -16.86 -0.98 19.41
C VAL A 344 -15.72 -0.01 19.73
N LYS A 345 -14.71 0.00 18.87
CA LYS A 345 -13.65 1.01 18.82
C LYS A 345 -13.99 2.04 17.75
N ILE A 346 -14.01 3.32 18.11
CA ILE A 346 -14.24 4.42 17.18
C ILE A 346 -12.91 5.01 16.74
N VAL A 347 -12.67 5.09 15.43
CA VAL A 347 -11.53 5.79 14.85
C VAL A 347 -12.07 7.01 14.11
N ARG A 348 -11.66 8.21 14.53
CA ARG A 348 -12.04 9.46 13.85
C ARG A 348 -11.00 9.80 12.81
N THR A 349 -11.44 10.05 11.58
CA THR A 349 -10.55 10.40 10.48
C THR A 349 -11.28 11.22 9.42
N ASP A 350 -10.52 11.95 8.60
CA ASP A 350 -11.04 12.53 7.37
C ASP A 350 -11.40 11.44 6.35
N PRO A 351 -12.24 11.74 5.34
CA PRO A 351 -12.69 10.75 4.36
C PRO A 351 -11.54 9.97 3.73
N PHE A 352 -11.74 8.68 3.49
CA PHE A 352 -10.79 7.91 2.69
C PHE A 352 -10.79 8.42 1.24
N VAL A 353 -9.62 8.76 0.74
CA VAL A 353 -9.42 9.28 -0.62
C VAL A 353 -8.42 8.40 -1.35
N ALA A 354 -8.74 8.06 -2.61
CA ALA A 354 -7.75 7.61 -3.57
C ALA A 354 -7.01 8.85 -4.11
N TYR A 355 -5.73 8.96 -3.79
CA TYR A 355 -4.91 10.14 -4.04
C TYR A 355 -4.49 10.30 -5.50
#